data_AF-A0A9D1S469-F1
#
_entry.id   AF-A0A9D1S469-F1
#
_cell.length_a   1.000
_cell.length_b   1.000
_cell.length_c   1.000
_cell.angle_alpha   90.00
_cell.angle_beta   90.00
_cell.angle_gamma   90.00
#
_symmetry.space_group_name_H-M   'P 1'
#
loop_
_entity.id
_entity.type
_entity.pdbx_description
1 polymer ?
#
loop_
_entity_poly.entity_id
_entity_poly.type
_entity_poly.pdbx_seq_one_letter_code
_entity_poly.pdbx_strand_id
1 'polypeptide(L)'
;MSRTEIDKVLSAIDKLAQHPGRLRQLEWEIHDHMERAAGELLEVGRCLLEVKDGNMVPEGEWCKWVLAHTGMSVRSAQRLMQAAREVAPDSALAKLSLGKITALLALPADQREAFAAEHDAESATVRELQEAVAQERRRREKAEHDSTALADKLERLTDEAKHGAERAREEVAREYEGRMSQEVERRTTNIRTALERMQSAKADADEQIAALTERLTELEHGQLSLHDDELARLNDELRRQSKLRADAQAELLRLRKQLAQGGMPGASNDIGLSASELRSAVNAYLGRAGALPHMQLALAAIDEGTRNEYRISVEMLEAWCAQARAALGAVACEAVVE
;
A
#
# COMPACT_ATOMS: atom_id res chain seq x y z
N MET A 1 -74.75 -54.62 -41.09
CA MET A 1 -75.27 -53.86 -42.24
C MET A 1 -76.33 -54.69 -42.92
N SER A 2 -77.52 -54.12 -43.13
CA SER A 2 -78.62 -54.77 -43.84
C SER A 2 -78.32 -54.89 -45.35
N ARG A 3 -78.91 -55.87 -46.03
CA ARG A 3 -78.74 -56.08 -47.50
C ARG A 3 -79.07 -54.80 -48.30
N THR A 4 -80.04 -54.03 -47.81
CA THR A 4 -80.47 -52.75 -48.36
C THR A 4 -79.44 -51.63 -48.21
N GLU A 5 -78.65 -51.62 -47.13
CA GLU A 5 -77.54 -50.67 -46.96
C GLU A 5 -76.38 -50.99 -47.91
N ILE A 6 -76.13 -52.28 -48.14
CA ILE A 6 -75.09 -52.73 -49.07
C ILE A 6 -75.47 -52.37 -50.52
N ASP A 7 -76.72 -52.59 -50.94
CA ASP A 7 -77.19 -52.21 -52.29
C ASP A 7 -77.16 -50.69 -52.51
N LYS A 8 -77.45 -49.88 -51.48
CA LYS A 8 -77.33 -48.42 -51.55
C LYS A 8 -75.88 -47.96 -51.72
N VAL A 9 -74.95 -48.58 -50.99
CA VAL A 9 -73.52 -48.27 -51.10
C VAL A 9 -72.98 -48.71 -52.46
N LEU A 10 -73.35 -49.90 -52.95
CA LEU A 10 -72.95 -50.37 -54.28
C LEU A 10 -73.53 -49.50 -55.40
N SER A 11 -74.79 -49.06 -55.31
CA SER A 11 -75.39 -48.10 -56.25
C SER A 11 -74.71 -46.73 -56.22
N ALA A 12 -74.29 -46.26 -55.05
CA ALA A 12 -73.54 -45.01 -54.92
C ALA A 12 -72.13 -45.12 -55.53
N ILE A 13 -71.45 -46.24 -55.32
CA ILE A 13 -70.14 -46.54 -55.92
C ILE A 13 -70.24 -46.61 -57.45
N ASP A 14 -71.26 -47.28 -57.98
CA ASP A 14 -71.48 -47.40 -59.44
C ASP A 14 -71.78 -46.04 -60.09
N LYS A 15 -72.52 -45.16 -59.41
CA LYS A 15 -72.75 -43.76 -59.85
C LYS A 15 -71.48 -42.91 -59.82
N LEU A 16 -70.63 -43.07 -58.80
CA LEU A 16 -69.33 -42.38 -58.74
C LEU A 16 -68.38 -42.88 -59.84
N ALA A 17 -68.49 -44.14 -60.26
CA ALA A 17 -67.70 -44.75 -61.31
C ALA A 17 -68.13 -44.34 -62.75
N GLN A 18 -69.31 -43.75 -62.93
CA GLN A 18 -69.81 -43.36 -64.26
C GLN A 18 -69.04 -42.17 -64.87
N HIS A 19 -68.46 -41.28 -64.05
CA HIS A 19 -67.70 -40.11 -64.54
C HIS A 19 -66.49 -39.73 -63.66
N PRO A 20 -65.48 -40.62 -63.50
CA PRO A 20 -64.33 -40.37 -62.63
C PRO A 20 -63.47 -39.16 -63.09
N GLY A 21 -63.47 -38.84 -64.39
CA GLY A 21 -62.78 -37.65 -64.91
C GLY A 21 -63.50 -36.34 -64.55
N ARG A 22 -64.84 -36.31 -64.60
CA ARG A 22 -65.64 -35.11 -64.30
C ARG A 22 -65.70 -34.83 -62.81
N LEU A 23 -65.76 -35.86 -61.97
CA LEU A 23 -65.72 -35.69 -60.51
C LEU A 23 -64.41 -35.03 -60.06
N ARG A 24 -63.26 -35.54 -60.52
CA ARG A 24 -61.96 -34.94 -60.23
C ARG A 24 -61.85 -33.48 -60.70
N GLN A 25 -62.43 -33.17 -61.87
CA GLN A 25 -62.47 -31.79 -62.36
C GLN A 25 -63.30 -30.89 -61.44
N LEU A 26 -64.48 -31.34 -61.02
CA LEU A 26 -65.34 -30.58 -60.10
C LEU A 26 -64.68 -30.41 -58.72
N GLU A 27 -63.98 -31.43 -58.21
CA GLU A 27 -63.21 -31.33 -56.97
C GLU A 27 -62.14 -30.23 -57.05
N TRP A 28 -61.41 -30.17 -58.17
CA TRP A 28 -60.43 -29.11 -58.42
C TRP A 28 -61.08 -27.73 -58.55
N GLU A 29 -62.17 -27.60 -59.33
CA GLU A 29 -62.91 -26.34 -59.48
C GLU A 29 -63.44 -25.83 -58.13
N ILE A 30 -63.97 -26.72 -57.29
CA ILE A 30 -64.44 -26.39 -55.93
C ILE A 30 -63.28 -25.88 -55.08
N HIS A 31 -62.11 -26.52 -55.15
CA HIS A 31 -60.93 -26.09 -54.39
C HIS A 31 -60.44 -24.71 -54.84
N ASP A 32 -60.26 -24.48 -56.15
CA ASP A 32 -59.87 -23.19 -56.71
C ASP A 32 -60.84 -22.07 -56.28
N HIS A 33 -62.15 -22.32 -56.37
CA HIS A 33 -63.16 -21.36 -55.92
C HIS A 33 -63.06 -21.05 -54.43
N MET A 34 -62.76 -22.04 -53.59
CA MET A 34 -62.56 -21.84 -52.15
C MET A 34 -61.29 -21.02 -51.85
N GLU A 35 -60.17 -21.30 -52.52
CA GLU A 35 -58.93 -20.53 -52.37
C GLU A 35 -59.13 -19.06 -52.79
N ARG A 36 -59.76 -18.84 -53.94
CA ARG A 36 -60.06 -17.49 -54.43
C ARG A 36 -60.98 -16.75 -53.46
N ALA A 37 -62.03 -17.41 -52.96
CA ALA A 37 -62.90 -16.84 -51.95
C ALA A 37 -62.16 -16.48 -50.65
N ALA A 38 -61.16 -17.27 -50.25
CA ALA A 38 -60.32 -16.94 -49.09
C ALA A 38 -59.49 -15.67 -49.32
N GLY A 39 -58.90 -15.51 -50.52
CA GLY A 39 -58.19 -14.30 -50.90
C GLY A 39 -59.09 -13.06 -50.92
N GLU A 40 -60.30 -13.17 -51.50
CA GLU A 40 -61.28 -12.07 -51.52
C GLU A 40 -61.73 -11.67 -50.12
N LEU A 41 -61.87 -12.63 -49.19
CA LEU A 41 -62.19 -12.32 -47.79
C LEU A 41 -61.08 -11.49 -47.11
N LEU A 42 -59.81 -11.72 -47.45
CA LEU A 42 -58.72 -10.88 -46.96
C LEU A 42 -58.79 -9.48 -47.56
N GLU A 43 -59.19 -9.34 -48.82
CA GLU A 43 -59.36 -8.04 -49.46
C GLU A 43 -60.51 -7.25 -48.84
N VAL A 44 -61.63 -7.90 -48.50
CA VAL A 44 -62.69 -7.30 -47.67
C VAL A 44 -62.12 -6.79 -46.35
N GLY A 45 -61.21 -7.56 -45.73
CA GLY A 45 -60.48 -7.13 -44.54
C GLY A 45 -59.62 -5.87 -44.76
N ARG A 46 -58.96 -5.74 -45.91
CA ARG A 46 -58.18 -4.55 -46.29
C ARG A 46 -59.06 -3.34 -46.55
N CYS A 47 -60.17 -3.48 -47.27
CA CYS A 47 -61.17 -2.41 -47.43
C CYS A 47 -61.68 -1.92 -46.07
N LEU A 48 -61.99 -2.84 -45.15
CA LEU A 48 -62.43 -2.49 -43.79
C LEU A 48 -61.33 -1.76 -42.99
N LEU A 49 -60.07 -2.14 -43.18
CA LEU A 49 -58.93 -1.43 -42.61
C LEU A 49 -58.81 -0.03 -43.21
N GLU A 50 -58.92 0.13 -44.51
CA GLU A 50 -58.85 1.43 -45.18
C GLU A 50 -59.94 2.40 -44.70
N VAL A 51 -61.20 1.93 -44.58
CA VAL A 51 -62.30 2.74 -44.03
C VAL A 51 -62.02 3.14 -42.58
N LYS A 52 -61.48 2.22 -41.77
CA LYS A 52 -61.23 2.45 -40.36
C LYS A 52 -60.03 3.35 -40.11
N ASP A 53 -58.90 3.07 -40.76
CA ASP A 53 -57.65 3.80 -40.63
C ASP A 53 -57.72 5.17 -41.33
N GLY A 54 -58.59 5.31 -42.33
CA GLY A 54 -58.92 6.59 -42.97
C GLY A 54 -59.93 7.47 -42.22
N ASN A 55 -60.37 7.07 -41.02
CA ASN A 55 -61.38 7.77 -40.20
C ASN A 55 -62.65 8.16 -40.99
N MET A 56 -63.06 7.34 -41.95
CA MET A 56 -64.21 7.64 -42.82
C MET A 56 -65.56 7.47 -42.11
N VAL A 57 -65.58 6.77 -40.97
CA VAL A 57 -66.76 6.58 -40.12
C VAL A 57 -66.58 7.38 -38.82
N PRO A 58 -67.60 8.15 -38.39
CA PRO A 58 -67.55 8.87 -37.12
C PRO A 58 -67.19 7.95 -35.93
N GLU A 59 -66.41 8.48 -35.00
CA GLU A 59 -66.04 7.77 -33.77
C GLU A 59 -67.30 7.29 -33.01
N GLY A 60 -67.29 6.02 -32.60
CA GLY A 60 -68.42 5.39 -31.91
C GLY A 60 -69.51 4.78 -32.80
N GLU A 61 -69.59 5.13 -34.08
CA GLU A 61 -70.61 4.60 -35.01
C GLU A 61 -70.13 3.38 -35.83
N TRP A 62 -68.85 2.99 -35.69
CA TRP A 62 -68.26 1.84 -36.40
C TRP A 62 -69.11 0.58 -36.35
N CYS A 63 -69.58 0.20 -35.16
CA CYS A 63 -70.35 -1.03 -34.97
C CYS A 63 -71.66 -1.05 -35.77
N LYS A 64 -72.37 0.09 -35.80
CA LYS A 64 -73.62 0.25 -36.55
C LYS A 64 -73.34 0.31 -38.05
N TRP A 65 -72.28 1.02 -38.45
CA TRP A 65 -71.89 1.15 -39.85
C TRP A 65 -71.57 -0.21 -40.48
N VAL A 66 -70.74 -1.03 -39.82
CA VAL A 66 -70.37 -2.38 -40.31
C VAL A 66 -71.62 -3.23 -40.52
N LEU A 67 -72.50 -3.29 -39.51
CA LEU A 67 -73.70 -4.11 -39.59
C LEU A 67 -74.65 -3.64 -40.70
N ALA A 68 -74.87 -2.33 -40.81
CA ALA A 68 -75.81 -1.75 -41.78
C ALA A 68 -75.32 -1.85 -43.24
N HIS A 69 -74.02 -1.72 -43.49
CA HIS A 69 -73.48 -1.61 -44.86
C HIS A 69 -72.86 -2.90 -45.39
N THR A 70 -72.38 -3.80 -44.51
CA THR A 70 -71.75 -5.07 -44.93
C THR A 70 -72.58 -6.29 -44.55
N GLY A 71 -73.58 -6.15 -43.68
CA GLY A 71 -74.33 -7.28 -43.11
C GLY A 71 -73.53 -8.17 -42.17
N MET A 72 -72.26 -7.83 -41.90
CA MET A 72 -71.37 -8.62 -41.06
C MET A 72 -71.50 -8.23 -39.58
N SER A 73 -71.23 -9.19 -38.70
CA SER A 73 -71.00 -8.85 -37.29
C SER A 73 -69.64 -8.17 -37.12
N VAL A 74 -69.56 -7.26 -36.15
CA VAL A 74 -68.30 -6.56 -35.81
C VAL A 74 -67.16 -7.54 -35.51
N ARG A 75 -67.47 -8.67 -34.84
CA ARG A 75 -66.50 -9.74 -34.57
C ARG A 75 -65.94 -10.33 -35.87
N SER A 76 -66.78 -10.55 -36.88
CA SER A 76 -66.35 -11.12 -38.16
C SER A 76 -65.49 -10.12 -38.93
N ALA A 77 -65.92 -8.86 -38.98
CA ALA A 77 -65.14 -7.77 -39.57
C ALA A 77 -63.75 -7.65 -38.90
N GLN A 78 -63.69 -7.64 -37.57
CA GLN A 78 -62.43 -7.60 -36.83
C GLN A 78 -61.51 -8.79 -37.13
N ARG A 79 -62.05 -10.00 -37.27
CA ARG A 79 -61.26 -11.18 -37.65
C ARG A 79 -60.67 -11.06 -39.06
N LEU A 80 -61.46 -10.56 -40.02
CA LEU A 80 -60.98 -10.31 -41.38
C LEU A 80 -59.89 -9.23 -41.40
N MET A 81 -60.11 -8.12 -40.69
CA MET A 81 -59.13 -7.04 -40.57
C MET A 81 -57.83 -7.53 -39.92
N GLN A 82 -57.92 -8.34 -38.86
CA GLN A 82 -56.74 -8.91 -38.21
C GLN A 82 -55.97 -9.84 -39.16
N ALA A 83 -56.67 -10.72 -39.88
CA ALA A 83 -56.06 -11.60 -40.88
C ALA A 83 -55.40 -10.80 -42.01
N ALA A 84 -56.08 -9.79 -42.54
CA ALA A 84 -55.58 -8.95 -43.63
C ALA A 84 -54.37 -8.08 -43.24
N ARG A 85 -54.27 -7.68 -41.97
CA ARG A 85 -53.13 -6.92 -41.44
C ARG A 85 -51.88 -7.79 -41.29
N GLU A 86 -52.06 -9.03 -40.89
CA GLU A 86 -50.97 -9.96 -40.55
C GLU A 86 -50.52 -10.83 -41.73
N VAL A 87 -51.34 -10.94 -42.78
CA VAL A 87 -51.04 -11.73 -43.99
C VAL A 87 -50.76 -10.80 -45.17
N ALA A 88 -49.54 -10.89 -45.69
CA ALA A 88 -49.14 -10.17 -46.89
C ALA A 88 -49.95 -10.65 -48.12
N PRO A 89 -50.25 -9.78 -49.09
CA PRO A 89 -50.99 -10.16 -50.31
C PRO A 89 -50.37 -11.33 -51.08
N ASP A 90 -49.03 -11.37 -51.14
CA ASP A 90 -48.28 -12.40 -51.87
C ASP A 90 -47.93 -13.63 -51.01
N SER A 91 -48.41 -13.69 -49.76
CA SER A 91 -48.12 -14.81 -48.86
C SER A 91 -48.86 -16.08 -49.27
N ALA A 92 -48.21 -17.23 -49.12
CA ALA A 92 -48.86 -18.54 -49.28
C ALA A 92 -50.06 -18.71 -48.32
N LEU A 93 -50.05 -18.01 -47.18
CA LEU A 93 -51.14 -18.03 -46.21
C LEU A 93 -52.44 -17.39 -46.74
N ALA A 94 -52.35 -16.52 -47.76
CA ALA A 94 -53.50 -15.83 -48.31
C ALA A 94 -54.52 -16.77 -48.98
N LYS A 95 -54.07 -17.96 -49.42
CA LYS A 95 -54.90 -19.01 -50.01
C LYS A 95 -55.66 -19.84 -48.96
N LEU A 96 -55.25 -19.76 -47.70
CA LEU A 96 -55.84 -20.54 -46.63
C LEU A 96 -57.17 -19.91 -46.18
N SER A 97 -58.12 -20.75 -45.78
CA SER A 97 -59.39 -20.24 -45.23
C SER A 97 -59.16 -19.42 -43.95
N LEU A 98 -60.03 -18.45 -43.70
CA LEU A 98 -59.92 -17.54 -42.55
C LEU A 98 -59.72 -18.26 -41.21
N GLY A 99 -60.34 -19.43 -41.02
CA GLY A 99 -60.19 -20.24 -39.82
C GLY A 99 -58.75 -20.75 -39.62
N LYS A 100 -58.11 -21.21 -40.71
CA LYS A 100 -56.72 -21.67 -40.71
C LYS A 100 -55.75 -20.52 -40.50
N ILE A 101 -55.96 -19.39 -41.18
CA ILE A 101 -55.18 -18.17 -40.94
C ILE A 101 -55.25 -17.78 -39.47
N THR A 102 -56.46 -17.69 -38.91
CA THR A 102 -56.65 -17.32 -37.49
C THR A 102 -55.89 -18.27 -36.54
N ALA A 103 -55.86 -19.57 -36.84
CA ALA A 103 -55.12 -20.54 -36.04
C ALA A 103 -53.61 -20.30 -36.09
N LEU A 104 -53.07 -20.02 -37.30
CA LEU A 104 -51.66 -19.74 -37.51
C LEU A 104 -51.21 -18.40 -36.89
N LEU A 105 -52.10 -17.42 -36.78
CA LEU A 105 -51.79 -16.12 -36.13
C LEU A 105 -51.43 -16.25 -34.64
N ALA A 106 -51.74 -17.38 -34.00
CA ALA A 106 -51.30 -17.64 -32.63
C ALA A 106 -49.79 -17.96 -32.53
N LEU A 107 -49.10 -18.17 -33.66
CA LEU A 107 -47.66 -18.31 -33.76
C LEU A 107 -46.98 -16.98 -34.15
N PRO A 108 -45.70 -16.79 -33.79
CA PRO A 108 -44.88 -15.68 -34.25
C PRO A 108 -44.83 -15.58 -35.79
N ALA A 109 -44.83 -14.36 -36.33
CA ALA A 109 -44.95 -14.08 -37.76
C ALA A 109 -43.90 -14.80 -38.63
N ASP A 110 -42.67 -14.88 -38.13
CA ASP A 110 -41.51 -15.51 -38.77
C ASP A 110 -41.67 -17.03 -39.00
N GLN A 111 -42.62 -17.67 -38.31
CA GLN A 111 -42.76 -19.12 -38.32
C GLN A 111 -44.08 -19.60 -38.91
N ARG A 112 -45.03 -18.69 -39.17
CA ARG A 112 -46.38 -19.07 -39.63
C ARG A 112 -46.33 -19.81 -40.97
N GLU A 113 -45.53 -19.33 -41.92
CA GLU A 113 -45.38 -19.95 -43.24
C GLU A 113 -44.66 -21.29 -43.19
N ALA A 114 -43.56 -21.37 -42.43
CA ALA A 114 -42.83 -22.62 -42.24
C ALA A 114 -43.71 -23.69 -41.57
N PHE A 115 -44.46 -23.31 -40.54
CA PHE A 115 -45.38 -24.20 -39.84
C PHE A 115 -46.55 -24.63 -40.75
N ALA A 116 -47.07 -23.71 -41.57
CA ALA A 116 -48.13 -24.03 -42.52
C ALA A 116 -47.67 -25.03 -43.59
N ALA A 117 -46.42 -24.91 -44.06
CA ALA A 117 -45.82 -25.86 -45.01
C ALA A 117 -45.54 -27.22 -44.38
N GLU A 118 -44.99 -27.27 -43.15
CA GLU A 118 -44.67 -28.51 -42.44
C GLU A 118 -45.92 -29.34 -42.12
N HIS A 119 -47.03 -28.68 -41.80
CA HIS A 119 -48.29 -29.33 -41.41
C HIS A 119 -49.29 -29.50 -42.56
N ASP A 120 -48.90 -29.24 -43.81
CA ASP A 120 -49.79 -29.24 -44.98
C ASP A 120 -51.11 -28.52 -44.68
N ALA A 121 -51.00 -27.24 -44.33
CA ALA A 121 -52.13 -26.44 -43.89
C ALA A 121 -53.22 -26.32 -44.97
N GLU A 122 -52.92 -26.53 -46.25
CA GLU A 122 -53.91 -26.54 -47.34
C GLU A 122 -54.87 -27.74 -47.20
N SER A 123 -54.35 -28.93 -46.93
CA SER A 123 -55.16 -30.16 -46.74
C SER A 123 -55.72 -30.32 -45.33
N ALA A 124 -55.01 -29.87 -44.30
CA ALA A 124 -55.38 -30.09 -42.90
C ALA A 124 -56.72 -29.44 -42.53
N THR A 125 -57.45 -30.04 -41.59
CA THR A 125 -58.65 -29.40 -41.03
C THR A 125 -58.27 -28.26 -40.09
N VAL A 126 -59.17 -27.28 -39.91
CA VAL A 126 -58.94 -26.17 -38.97
C VAL A 126 -58.68 -26.69 -37.55
N ARG A 127 -59.34 -27.78 -37.14
CA ARG A 127 -59.18 -28.37 -35.81
C ARG A 127 -57.80 -29.00 -35.63
N GLU A 128 -57.35 -29.79 -36.61
CA GLU A 128 -56.01 -30.39 -36.58
C GLU A 128 -54.92 -29.31 -36.53
N LEU A 129 -55.07 -28.24 -37.32
CA LEU A 129 -54.14 -27.12 -37.30
C LEU A 129 -54.14 -26.40 -35.95
N GLN A 130 -55.30 -26.18 -35.33
CA GLN A 130 -55.41 -25.59 -33.99
C GLN A 130 -54.75 -26.47 -32.92
N GLU A 131 -54.94 -27.79 -32.99
CA GLU A 131 -54.31 -28.74 -32.08
C GLU A 131 -52.79 -28.75 -32.25
N ALA A 132 -52.29 -28.73 -33.48
CA ALA A 132 -50.86 -28.65 -33.79
C ALA A 132 -50.24 -27.35 -33.25
N VAL A 133 -50.87 -26.20 -33.52
CA VAL A 133 -50.41 -24.90 -33.00
C VAL A 133 -50.42 -24.88 -31.47
N ALA A 134 -51.45 -25.43 -30.83
CA ALA A 134 -51.53 -25.50 -29.38
C ALA A 134 -50.42 -26.39 -28.78
N GLN A 135 -50.08 -27.50 -29.43
CA GLN A 135 -48.97 -28.36 -29.01
C GLN A 135 -47.63 -27.66 -29.13
N GLU A 136 -47.39 -26.96 -30.24
CA GLU A 136 -46.12 -26.23 -30.44
C GLU A 136 -45.94 -25.10 -29.43
N ARG A 137 -47.01 -24.34 -29.15
CA ARG A 137 -46.99 -23.30 -28.10
C ARG A 137 -46.68 -23.90 -26.73
N ARG A 138 -47.34 -25.01 -26.35
CA ARG A 138 -47.06 -25.70 -25.08
C ARG A 138 -45.63 -26.25 -25.01
N ARG A 139 -45.09 -26.75 -26.13
CA ARG A 139 -43.71 -27.23 -26.20
C ARG A 139 -42.73 -26.10 -25.93
N ARG A 140 -42.97 -24.92 -26.49
CA ARG A 140 -42.15 -23.72 -26.26
C ARG A 140 -42.26 -23.17 -24.87
N GLU A 141 -43.47 -23.02 -24.35
CA GLU A 141 -43.70 -22.56 -22.98
C GLU A 141 -42.96 -23.47 -21.98
N LYS A 142 -42.97 -24.79 -22.22
CA LYS A 142 -42.18 -25.75 -21.42
C LYS A 142 -40.67 -25.58 -21.62
N ALA A 143 -40.21 -25.47 -22.87
CA ALA A 143 -38.79 -25.30 -23.16
C ALA A 143 -38.21 -23.99 -22.57
N GLU A 144 -38.98 -22.90 -22.64
CA GLU A 144 -38.63 -21.63 -22.00
C GLU A 144 -38.60 -21.77 -20.48
N HIS A 145 -39.63 -22.40 -19.88
CA HIS A 145 -39.66 -22.64 -18.45
C HIS A 145 -38.50 -23.51 -17.96
N ASP A 146 -38.20 -24.59 -18.68
CA ASP A 146 -37.08 -25.49 -18.36
C ASP A 146 -35.75 -24.75 -18.53
N SER A 147 -35.61 -23.93 -19.57
CA SER A 147 -34.43 -23.09 -19.79
C SER A 147 -34.24 -22.05 -18.69
N THR A 148 -35.30 -21.38 -18.24
CA THR A 148 -35.21 -20.41 -17.13
C THR A 148 -34.91 -21.13 -15.82
N ALA A 149 -35.55 -22.28 -15.56
CA ALA A 149 -35.27 -23.08 -14.38
C ALA A 149 -33.81 -23.59 -14.34
N LEU A 150 -33.25 -23.96 -15.49
CA LEU A 150 -31.84 -24.33 -15.62
C LEU A 150 -30.91 -23.13 -15.40
N ALA A 151 -31.25 -21.95 -15.94
CA ALA A 151 -30.50 -20.72 -15.72
C ALA A 151 -30.48 -20.32 -14.24
N ASP A 152 -31.64 -20.31 -13.58
CA ASP A 152 -31.77 -20.02 -12.15
C ASP A 152 -30.96 -21.02 -11.29
N LYS A 153 -30.98 -22.30 -11.66
CA LYS A 153 -30.21 -23.33 -10.97
C LYS A 153 -28.71 -23.12 -11.15
N LEU A 154 -28.27 -22.76 -12.35
CA LEU A 154 -26.87 -22.47 -12.62
C LEU A 154 -26.40 -21.24 -11.84
N GLU A 155 -27.20 -20.18 -11.81
CA GLU A 155 -26.92 -18.98 -11.04
C GLU A 155 -26.76 -19.31 -9.54
N ARG A 156 -27.71 -20.04 -8.96
CA ARG A 156 -27.63 -20.49 -7.55
C ARG A 156 -26.36 -21.29 -7.27
N LEU A 157 -26.00 -22.24 -8.12
CA LEU A 157 -24.78 -23.02 -7.95
C LEU A 157 -23.52 -22.16 -8.05
N THR A 158 -23.51 -21.18 -8.96
CA THR A 158 -22.37 -20.25 -9.07
C THR A 158 -22.25 -19.35 -7.85
N ASP A 159 -23.36 -18.90 -7.29
CA ASP A 159 -23.35 -18.07 -6.10
C ASP A 159 -22.97 -18.88 -4.86
N GLU A 160 -23.48 -20.10 -4.71
CA GLU A 160 -23.05 -21.03 -3.66
C GLU A 160 -21.54 -21.31 -3.74
N ALA A 161 -21.00 -21.51 -4.95
CA ALA A 161 -19.57 -21.71 -5.15
C ALA A 161 -18.74 -20.45 -4.80
N LYS A 162 -19.20 -19.25 -5.19
CA LYS A 162 -18.53 -17.98 -4.84
C LYS A 162 -18.52 -17.76 -3.32
N HIS A 163 -19.69 -17.87 -2.68
CA HIS A 163 -19.79 -17.72 -1.22
C HIS A 163 -19.01 -18.82 -0.49
N GLY A 164 -18.97 -20.04 -1.02
CA GLY A 164 -18.12 -21.11 -0.50
C GLY A 164 -16.63 -20.76 -0.57
N ALA A 165 -16.16 -20.26 -1.71
CA ALA A 165 -14.77 -19.85 -1.90
C ALA A 165 -14.40 -18.62 -1.05
N GLU A 166 -15.31 -17.66 -0.89
CA GLU A 166 -15.11 -16.48 -0.05
C GLU A 166 -14.99 -16.88 1.43
N ARG A 167 -15.90 -17.72 1.94
CA ARG A 167 -15.81 -18.24 3.31
C ARG A 167 -14.50 -19.00 3.55
N ALA A 168 -14.06 -19.82 2.60
CA ALA A 168 -12.79 -20.53 2.71
C ALA A 168 -11.59 -19.56 2.72
N ARG A 169 -11.62 -18.48 1.93
CA ARG A 169 -10.58 -17.44 1.94
C ARG A 169 -10.55 -16.68 3.27
N GLU A 170 -11.71 -16.30 3.79
CA GLU A 170 -11.83 -15.62 5.08
C GLU A 170 -11.35 -16.49 6.24
N GLU A 171 -11.63 -17.79 6.21
CA GLU A 171 -11.17 -18.73 7.22
C GLU A 171 -9.65 -18.85 7.21
N VAL A 172 -9.03 -19.03 6.04
CA VAL A 172 -7.57 -19.03 5.88
C VAL A 172 -6.96 -17.70 6.33
N ALA A 173 -7.57 -16.56 5.98
CA ALA A 173 -7.11 -15.24 6.42
C ALA A 173 -7.17 -15.10 7.94
N ARG A 174 -8.28 -15.49 8.58
CA ARG A 174 -8.45 -15.48 10.03
C ARG A 174 -7.45 -16.38 10.74
N GLU A 175 -7.20 -17.59 10.21
CA GLU A 175 -6.18 -18.49 10.76
C GLU A 175 -4.77 -17.88 10.66
N TYR A 176 -4.45 -17.28 9.52
CA TYR A 176 -3.17 -16.63 9.31
C TYR A 176 -2.98 -15.42 10.24
N GLU A 177 -3.98 -14.55 10.35
CA GLU A 177 -3.98 -13.41 11.27
C GLU A 177 -3.86 -13.86 12.73
N GLY A 178 -4.58 -14.91 13.12
CA GLY A 178 -4.48 -15.50 14.45
C GLY A 178 -3.07 -16.00 14.76
N ARG A 179 -2.42 -16.72 13.83
CA ARG A 179 -1.04 -17.18 13.98
C ARG A 179 -0.05 -16.02 14.06
N MET A 180 -0.21 -15.01 13.20
CA MET A 180 0.65 -13.83 13.20
C MET A 180 0.52 -13.03 14.49
N SER A 181 -0.71 -12.85 14.99
CA SER A 181 -0.98 -12.17 16.25
C SER A 181 -0.32 -12.89 17.42
N GLN A 182 -0.45 -14.22 17.50
CA GLN A 182 0.22 -15.03 18.52
C GLN A 182 1.74 -14.91 18.45
N GLU A 183 2.34 -14.91 17.26
CA GLU A 183 3.78 -14.78 17.10
C GLU A 183 4.27 -13.37 17.48
N VAL A 184 3.51 -12.32 17.15
CA VAL A 184 3.81 -10.94 17.58
C VAL A 184 3.72 -10.83 19.09
N GLU A 185 2.69 -11.39 19.73
CA GLU A 185 2.53 -11.37 21.18
C GLU A 185 3.66 -12.15 21.88
N ARG A 186 4.03 -13.32 21.35
CA ARG A 186 5.18 -14.10 21.82
C ARG A 186 6.50 -13.32 21.70
N ARG A 187 6.73 -12.64 20.58
CA ARG A 187 7.92 -11.79 20.41
C ARG A 187 7.91 -10.60 21.36
N THR A 188 6.77 -9.95 21.54
CA THR A 188 6.61 -8.79 22.41
C THR A 188 6.85 -9.16 23.87
N THR A 189 6.31 -10.29 24.32
CA THR A 189 6.54 -10.84 25.66
C THR A 189 8.01 -11.22 25.88
N ASN A 190 8.67 -11.84 24.91
CA ASN A 190 10.10 -12.12 24.96
C ASN A 190 10.96 -10.85 25.02
N ILE A 191 10.65 -9.84 24.21
CA ILE A 191 11.37 -8.56 24.22
C ILE A 191 11.19 -7.85 25.58
N ARG A 192 9.96 -7.83 26.11
CA ARG A 192 9.67 -7.24 27.42
C ARG A 192 10.47 -7.94 28.53
N THR A 193 10.42 -9.26 28.59
CA THR A 193 11.17 -10.02 29.61
C THR A 193 12.69 -9.86 29.47
N ALA A 194 13.20 -9.76 28.24
CA ALA A 194 14.60 -9.44 27.99
C ALA A 194 14.97 -8.02 28.46
N LEU A 195 14.09 -7.03 28.22
CA LEU A 195 14.29 -5.66 28.67
C LEU A 195 14.31 -5.57 30.20
N GLU A 196 13.38 -6.25 30.88
CA GLU A 196 13.35 -6.34 32.34
C GLU A 196 14.65 -6.95 32.90
N ARG A 197 15.15 -8.03 32.28
CA ARG A 197 16.45 -8.63 32.66
C ARG A 197 17.62 -7.66 32.44
N MET A 198 17.64 -6.96 31.31
CA MET A 198 18.69 -5.96 31.03
C MET A 198 18.64 -4.79 32.00
N GLN A 199 17.43 -4.34 32.39
CA GLN A 199 17.26 -3.28 33.38
C GLN A 199 17.72 -3.72 34.77
N SER A 200 17.40 -4.95 35.19
CA SER A 200 17.92 -5.52 36.44
C SER A 200 19.43 -5.61 36.43
N ALA A 201 20.02 -6.18 35.37
CA ALA A 201 21.47 -6.29 35.24
C ALA A 201 22.17 -4.92 35.22
N LYS A 202 21.53 -3.90 34.61
CA LYS A 202 22.02 -2.53 34.66
C LYS A 202 21.99 -1.99 36.08
N ALA A 203 20.89 -2.17 36.82
CA ALA A 203 20.80 -1.71 38.21
C ALA A 203 21.86 -2.37 39.09
N ASP A 204 22.08 -3.69 38.94
CA ASP A 204 23.13 -4.43 39.66
C ASP A 204 24.53 -3.89 39.31
N ALA A 205 24.77 -3.55 38.04
CA ALA A 205 26.03 -2.95 37.60
C ALA A 205 26.22 -1.52 38.13
N ASP A 206 25.16 -0.71 38.13
CA ASP A 206 25.18 0.66 38.67
C ASP A 206 25.48 0.63 40.19
N GLU A 207 24.93 -0.34 40.94
CA GLU A 207 25.24 -0.57 42.35
C GLU A 207 26.71 -0.98 42.57
N GLN A 208 27.23 -1.89 41.75
CA GLN A 208 28.65 -2.27 41.80
C GLN A 208 29.58 -1.11 41.49
N ILE A 209 29.24 -0.28 40.49
CA ILE A 209 30.01 0.92 40.14
C ILE A 209 30.00 1.90 41.32
N ALA A 210 28.85 2.13 41.96
CA ALA A 210 28.75 3.00 43.12
C ALA A 210 29.62 2.51 44.29
N ALA A 211 29.56 1.21 44.61
CA ALA A 211 30.37 0.61 45.67
C ALA A 211 31.89 0.67 45.38
N LEU A 212 32.30 0.43 44.13
CA LEU A 212 33.70 0.57 43.73
C LEU A 212 34.17 2.03 43.80
N THR A 213 33.30 2.98 43.42
CA THR A 213 33.61 4.41 43.48
C THR A 213 33.82 4.86 44.92
N GLU A 214 32.94 4.46 45.84
CA GLU A 214 33.08 4.76 47.28
C GLU A 214 34.40 4.21 47.81
N ARG A 215 34.72 2.94 47.52
CA ARG A 215 35.97 2.33 47.96
C ARG A 215 37.22 2.99 47.38
N LEU A 216 37.16 3.47 46.14
CA LEU A 216 38.24 4.27 45.55
C LEU A 216 38.41 5.59 46.32
N THR A 217 37.32 6.29 46.64
CA THR A 217 37.39 7.54 47.42
C THR A 217 37.95 7.33 48.83
N GLU A 218 37.60 6.22 49.50
CA GLU A 218 38.17 5.86 50.81
C GLU A 218 39.68 5.61 50.72
N LEU A 219 40.13 4.89 49.68
CA LEU A 219 41.55 4.63 49.44
C LEU A 219 42.32 5.91 49.12
N GLU A 220 41.76 6.77 48.26
CA GLU A 220 42.34 8.08 47.94
C GLU A 220 42.45 8.97 49.18
N HIS A 221 41.40 9.02 50.00
CA HIS A 221 41.41 9.77 51.25
C HIS A 221 42.46 9.22 52.23
N GLY A 222 42.56 7.89 52.36
CA GLY A 222 43.57 7.24 53.18
C GLY A 222 45.00 7.52 52.71
N GLN A 223 45.23 7.50 51.39
CA GLN A 223 46.54 7.85 50.81
C GLN A 223 46.90 9.32 51.03
N LEU A 224 45.96 10.24 50.84
CA LEU A 224 46.15 11.66 51.12
C LEU A 224 46.48 11.90 52.59
N SER A 225 45.77 11.24 53.51
CA SER A 225 46.05 11.35 54.95
C SER A 225 47.46 10.85 55.30
N LEU A 226 47.91 9.75 54.71
CA LEU A 226 49.27 9.25 54.93
C LEU A 226 50.33 10.22 54.38
N HIS A 227 50.09 10.80 53.21
CA HIS A 227 50.97 11.81 52.63
C HIS A 227 51.01 13.09 53.48
N ASP A 228 49.87 13.53 54.02
CA ASP A 228 49.81 14.69 54.92
C ASP A 228 50.60 14.44 56.22
N ASP A 229 50.49 13.23 56.79
CA ASP A 229 51.28 12.83 57.96
C ASP A 229 52.79 12.80 57.66
N GLU A 230 53.19 12.30 56.48
CA GLU A 230 54.59 12.31 56.04
C GLU A 230 55.12 13.73 55.83
N LEU A 231 54.33 14.60 55.20
CA LEU A 231 54.66 16.02 55.03
C LEU A 231 54.81 16.73 56.37
N ALA A 232 53.92 16.47 57.33
CA ALA A 232 54.00 17.03 58.68
C ALA A 232 55.31 16.59 59.38
N ARG A 233 55.65 15.29 59.32
CA ARG A 233 56.90 14.75 59.88
C ARG A 233 58.14 15.39 59.26
N LEU A 234 58.18 15.51 57.93
CA LEU A 234 59.29 16.14 57.21
C LEU A 234 59.43 17.63 57.56
N ASN A 235 58.32 18.35 57.68
CA ASN A 235 58.32 19.76 58.02
C ASN A 235 58.82 20.00 59.46
N ASP A 236 58.40 19.16 60.41
CA ASP A 236 58.90 19.22 61.78
C ASP A 236 60.40 18.90 61.86
N GLU A 237 60.89 17.94 61.07
CA GLU A 237 62.33 17.67 60.99
C GLU A 237 63.10 18.86 60.39
N LEU A 238 62.58 19.49 59.33
CA LEU A 238 63.17 20.69 58.75
C LEU A 238 63.22 21.85 59.75
N ARG A 239 62.18 22.03 60.57
CA ARG A 239 62.15 23.02 61.66
C ARG A 239 63.21 22.72 62.71
N ARG A 240 63.37 21.45 63.11
CA ARG A 240 64.43 21.04 64.04
C ARG A 240 65.82 21.33 63.47
N GLN A 241 66.08 20.97 62.21
CA GLN A 241 67.35 21.27 61.55
C GLN A 241 67.61 22.77 61.44
N SER A 242 66.59 23.56 61.10
CA SER A 242 66.72 25.02 61.00
C SER A 242 67.04 25.64 62.36
N LYS A 243 66.41 25.16 63.43
CA LYS A 243 66.72 25.56 64.81
C LYS A 243 68.15 25.18 65.18
N LEU A 244 68.58 23.96 64.90
CA LEU A 244 69.94 23.49 65.17
C LEU A 244 70.99 24.33 64.42
N ARG A 245 70.73 24.67 63.14
CA ARG A 245 71.56 25.58 62.34
C ARG A 245 71.60 26.99 62.93
N ALA A 246 70.46 27.53 63.36
CA ALA A 246 70.37 28.85 63.98
C ALA A 246 71.15 28.90 65.31
N ASP A 247 71.02 27.86 66.15
CA ASP A 247 71.75 27.73 67.41
C ASP A 247 73.27 27.63 67.17
N ALA A 248 73.70 26.80 66.20
CA ALA A 248 75.10 26.68 65.79
C ALA A 248 75.66 28.00 65.22
N GLN A 249 74.87 28.72 64.41
CA GLN A 249 75.25 30.06 63.90
C GLN A 249 75.36 31.08 65.04
N ALA A 250 74.45 31.05 66.01
CA ALA A 250 74.51 31.91 67.19
C ALA A 250 75.76 31.61 68.04
N GLU A 251 76.14 30.35 68.15
CA GLU A 251 77.38 29.93 68.83
C GLU A 251 78.64 30.39 68.08
N LEU A 252 78.68 30.24 66.75
CA LEU A 252 79.74 30.80 65.90
C LEU A 252 79.84 32.33 66.04
N LEU A 253 78.70 33.03 66.11
CA LEU A 253 78.68 34.48 66.33
C LEU A 253 79.14 34.85 67.74
N ARG A 254 78.84 34.06 68.77
CA ARG A 254 79.38 34.24 70.13
C ARG A 254 80.89 34.07 70.14
N LEU A 255 81.42 33.01 69.51
CA LEU A 255 82.86 32.78 69.35
C LEU A 255 83.51 33.91 68.53
N ARG A 256 82.86 34.37 67.46
CA ARG A 256 83.32 35.52 66.67
C ARG A 256 83.30 36.82 67.47
N LYS A 257 82.32 37.04 68.34
CA LYS A 257 82.28 38.19 69.25
C LYS A 257 83.38 38.13 70.30
N GLN A 258 83.73 36.94 70.79
CA GLN A 258 84.91 36.71 71.64
C GLN A 258 86.22 36.98 70.88
N LEU A 259 86.28 36.65 69.58
CA LEU A 259 87.41 37.00 68.71
C LEU A 259 87.45 38.50 68.33
N ALA A 260 86.30 39.17 68.22
CA ALA A 260 86.18 40.58 67.84
C ALA A 260 86.35 41.57 69.02
N GLN A 261 86.57 41.10 70.26
CA GLN A 261 87.06 41.94 71.36
C GLN A 261 88.56 42.29 71.25
N GLY A 262 89.25 41.78 70.22
CA GLY A 262 90.51 42.32 69.72
C GLY A 262 90.31 43.04 68.38
N GLY A 263 90.04 44.35 68.44
CA GLY A 263 90.24 45.37 67.39
C GLY A 263 89.82 45.06 65.93
N MET A 264 88.72 45.68 65.49
CA MET A 264 88.44 46.04 64.09
C MET A 264 88.82 47.53 63.90
N PRO A 265 89.15 48.05 62.69
CA PRO A 265 88.07 48.45 61.78
C PRO A 265 88.42 48.45 60.28
N GLY A 266 87.38 48.50 59.45
CA GLY A 266 87.54 48.95 58.06
C GLY A 266 86.51 48.36 57.11
N ALA A 267 85.30 48.90 57.13
CA ALA A 267 84.35 48.78 56.03
C ALA A 267 84.44 50.06 55.20
N SER A 268 84.57 49.93 53.88
CA SER A 268 84.24 51.00 52.95
C SER A 268 83.81 50.41 51.61
N ASN A 269 82.63 50.84 51.19
CA ASN A 269 82.00 50.74 49.88
C ASN A 269 82.98 50.70 48.70
N ASP A 270 82.76 49.74 47.79
CA ASP A 270 82.93 49.99 46.37
C ASP A 270 81.66 49.57 45.62
N ILE A 271 81.03 50.56 45.00
CA ILE A 271 79.91 50.42 44.08
C ILE A 271 80.52 49.93 42.77
N GLY A 272 80.50 48.62 42.57
CA GLY A 272 80.94 47.98 41.35
C GLY A 272 80.85 46.48 41.53
N LEU A 273 80.01 45.82 40.72
CA LEU A 273 79.77 44.39 40.77
C LEU A 273 81.13 43.66 40.69
N SER A 274 81.60 43.11 41.81
CA SER A 274 82.94 42.52 41.86
C SER A 274 83.00 41.29 40.98
N ALA A 275 84.19 40.95 40.45
CA ALA A 275 84.35 39.75 39.63
C ALA A 275 83.92 38.46 40.36
N SER A 276 84.02 38.43 41.70
CA SER A 276 83.51 37.35 42.55
C SER A 276 81.98 37.32 42.65
N GLU A 277 81.32 38.47 42.74
CA GLU A 277 79.86 38.55 42.80
C GLU A 277 79.24 38.19 41.44
N LEU A 278 79.82 38.66 40.34
CA LEU A 278 79.39 38.27 38.99
C LEU A 278 79.53 36.75 38.82
N ARG A 279 80.65 36.18 39.26
CA ARG A 279 80.88 34.73 39.20
C ARG A 279 79.89 33.95 40.06
N SER A 280 79.56 34.44 41.24
CA SER A 280 78.55 33.86 42.12
C SER A 280 77.17 33.87 41.45
N ALA A 281 76.78 35.01 40.85
CA ALA A 281 75.53 35.15 40.12
C ALA A 281 75.45 34.22 38.90
N VAL A 282 76.53 34.12 38.13
CA VAL A 282 76.62 33.20 36.97
C VAL A 282 76.49 31.74 37.43
N ASN A 283 77.19 31.34 38.51
CA ASN A 283 77.08 29.98 39.04
C ASN A 283 75.67 29.67 39.57
N ALA A 284 75.03 30.62 40.24
CA ALA A 284 73.64 30.47 40.70
C ALA A 284 72.66 30.34 39.52
N TYR A 285 72.86 31.11 38.45
CA TYR A 285 72.09 30.99 37.22
C TYR A 285 72.31 29.63 36.55
N LEU A 286 73.55 29.19 36.34
CA LEU A 286 73.87 27.88 35.76
C LEU A 286 73.32 26.72 36.60
N GLY A 287 73.30 26.83 37.93
CA GLY A 287 72.69 25.83 38.79
C GLY A 287 71.17 25.70 38.65
N ARG A 288 70.47 26.81 38.34
CA ARG A 288 69.01 26.83 38.18
C ARG A 288 68.54 26.56 36.76
N ALA A 289 69.25 27.12 35.77
CA ALA A 289 68.84 27.13 34.36
C ALA A 289 69.76 26.30 33.44
N GLY A 290 70.89 25.78 33.94
CA GLY A 290 71.86 25.02 33.14
C GLY A 290 71.38 23.65 32.66
N ALA A 291 70.23 23.16 33.15
CA ALA A 291 69.61 21.95 32.62
C ALA A 291 68.93 22.17 31.26
N LEU A 292 68.58 23.42 30.91
CA LEU A 292 67.79 23.75 29.72
C LEU A 292 68.38 23.20 28.39
N PRO A 293 69.70 23.32 28.11
CA PRO A 293 70.28 22.77 26.88
C PRO A 293 70.22 21.25 26.77
N HIS A 294 70.03 20.55 27.89
CA HIS A 294 69.98 19.09 27.99
C HIS A 294 68.53 18.56 28.02
N MET A 295 67.52 19.43 28.02
CA MET A 295 66.09 19.08 28.11
C MET A 295 65.40 18.94 26.74
N GLN A 296 66.12 18.54 25.70
CA GLN A 296 65.63 18.52 24.31
C GLN A 296 64.33 17.70 24.13
N LEU A 297 64.23 16.54 24.77
CA LEU A 297 63.04 15.68 24.75
C LEU A 297 61.86 16.27 25.55
N ALA A 298 62.12 16.97 26.66
CA ALA A 298 61.09 17.61 27.47
C ALA A 298 60.52 18.87 26.80
N LEU A 299 61.37 19.66 26.14
CA LEU A 299 60.98 20.85 25.38
C LEU A 299 60.19 20.51 24.10
N ALA A 300 60.39 19.32 23.54
CA ALA A 300 59.61 18.81 22.41
C ALA A 300 58.15 18.46 22.79
N ALA A 301 57.92 18.11 24.06
CA ALA A 301 56.60 17.74 24.59
C ALA A 301 55.76 18.93 25.08
N ILE A 302 56.36 20.12 25.23
CA ILE A 302 55.69 21.36 25.66
C ILE A 302 55.08 22.08 24.45
N ASP A 303 54.01 22.83 24.68
CA ASP A 303 53.31 23.62 23.67
C ASP A 303 54.21 24.69 23.02
N GLU A 304 53.86 25.06 21.79
CA GLU A 304 54.67 25.96 20.97
C GLU A 304 54.70 27.40 21.52
N GLY A 305 53.67 27.81 22.28
CA GLY A 305 53.62 29.11 22.95
C GLY A 305 54.68 29.22 24.04
N THR A 306 54.70 28.27 24.97
CA THR A 306 55.70 28.22 26.04
C THR A 306 57.11 27.97 25.50
N ARG A 307 57.26 27.17 24.42
CA ARG A 307 58.57 27.02 23.74
C ARG A 307 59.08 28.35 23.18
N ASN A 308 58.20 29.19 22.67
CA ASN A 308 58.56 30.51 22.17
C ASN A 308 58.98 31.47 23.30
N GLU A 309 58.35 31.39 24.48
CA GLU A 309 58.76 32.17 25.66
C GLU A 309 60.17 31.80 26.15
N TYR A 310 60.49 30.50 26.17
CA TYR A 310 61.86 30.04 26.45
C TYR A 310 62.85 30.57 25.42
N ARG A 311 62.49 30.57 24.13
CA ARG A 311 63.35 31.09 23.07
C ARG A 311 63.63 32.60 23.24
N ILE A 312 62.61 33.41 23.49
CA ILE A 312 62.77 34.85 23.73
C ILE A 312 63.69 35.10 24.94
N SER A 313 63.54 34.32 26.01
CA SER A 313 64.38 34.45 27.20
C SER A 313 65.85 34.14 26.93
N VAL A 314 66.13 33.15 26.08
CA VAL A 314 67.51 32.82 25.64
C VAL A 314 68.07 33.92 24.73
N GLU A 315 67.28 34.43 23.78
CA GLU A 315 67.67 35.54 22.89
C GLU A 315 68.01 36.82 23.70
N MET A 316 67.26 37.11 24.77
CA MET A 316 67.57 38.23 25.68
C MET A 316 68.91 38.04 26.40
N LEU A 317 69.22 36.82 26.85
CA LEU A 317 70.49 36.52 27.50
C LEU A 317 71.66 36.60 26.51
N GLU A 318 71.45 36.15 25.28
CA GLU A 318 72.45 36.27 24.20
C GLU A 318 72.73 37.74 23.88
N ALA A 319 71.68 38.56 23.74
CA ALA A 319 71.82 40.00 23.52
C ALA A 319 72.55 40.69 24.67
N TRP A 320 72.22 40.34 25.92
CA TRP A 320 72.94 40.85 27.10
C TRP A 320 74.41 40.41 27.09
N CYS A 321 74.71 39.15 26.79
CA CYS A 321 76.09 38.65 26.68
C CYS A 321 76.86 39.37 25.57
N ALA A 322 76.23 39.64 24.43
CA ALA A 322 76.82 40.37 23.32
C ALA A 322 77.14 41.82 23.70
N GLN A 323 76.21 42.51 24.38
CA GLN A 323 76.43 43.87 24.90
C GLN A 323 77.52 43.90 25.97
N ALA A 324 77.54 42.93 26.90
CA ALA A 324 78.58 42.82 27.92
C ALA A 324 79.96 42.56 27.30
N ARG A 325 80.05 41.72 26.26
CA ARG A 325 81.29 41.51 25.49
C ARG A 325 81.72 42.76 24.73
N ALA A 326 80.78 43.48 24.12
CA ALA A 326 81.06 44.74 23.44
C ALA A 326 81.57 45.80 24.44
N ALA A 327 80.99 45.90 25.63
CA ALA A 327 81.45 46.79 26.69
C ALA A 327 82.85 46.41 27.18
N LEU A 328 83.12 45.12 27.42
CA LEU A 328 84.45 44.64 27.80
C LEU A 328 85.49 44.83 26.68
N GLY A 329 85.07 44.73 25.41
CA GLY A 329 85.92 44.95 24.24
C GLY A 329 86.17 46.42 23.92
N ALA A 330 85.21 47.31 24.20
CA ALA A 330 85.37 48.77 24.03
C ALA A 330 86.46 49.33 24.95
N VAL A 331 86.61 48.77 26.17
CA VAL A 331 87.69 49.10 27.11
C VAL A 331 89.08 48.72 26.57
N ALA A 332 89.17 47.82 25.58
CA ALA A 332 90.44 47.47 24.92
C ALA A 332 90.79 48.37 23.71
N CYS A 333 89.84 49.15 23.16
CA CYS A 333 90.10 50.05 22.03
C CYS A 333 90.47 51.49 22.43
N GLU A 334 90.23 51.92 23.68
CA GLU A 334 90.66 53.25 24.17
C GLU A 334 92.11 53.28 24.71
N ALA A 335 92.83 52.16 24.66
CA ALA A 335 94.23 52.07 25.14
C ALA A 335 95.30 52.06 24.04
N VAL A 336 94.93 52.28 22.76
CA VAL A 336 95.90 52.40 21.66
C VAL A 336 95.42 53.43 20.62
N VAL A 337 95.47 54.72 20.94
CA VAL A 337 95.90 55.83 20.06
C VAL A 337 96.47 56.93 20.96
N GLU A 338 97.59 57.48 20.53
CA GLU A 338 98.44 58.54 21.13
C GLU A 338 97.72 59.77 21.69
#